data_AF-A0A2G9TDN3-F1
#
_entry.id   AF-A0A2G9TDN3-F1
#
_cell.length_a   1.000
_cell.length_b   1.000
_cell.length_c   1.000
_cell.angle_alpha   90.00
_cell.angle_beta   90.00
_cell.angle_gamma   90.00
#
_symmetry.space_group_name_H-M   'P 1'
#
loop_
_entity.id
_entity.type
_entity.pdbx_description
1 polymer ?
#
loop_
_entity_poly.entity_id
_entity_poly.type
_entity_poly.pdbx_seq_one_letter_code
_entity_poly.pdbx_strand_id
1 'polypeptide(L)' 'HYNKSAMTTLSLLVEGSACAWGRLAIAHGSETINDVIRALISFANAHLSMSALNQLLLFAFANKIKKR' A
#
# COMPACT_ATOMS: atom_id res chain seq x y z
N HIS A 1 -2.13 35.50 6.64
CA HIS A 1 -2.91 34.37 6.09
C HIS A 1 -2.49 33.09 6.80
N TYR A 2 -3.29 32.60 7.75
CA TYR A 2 -3.04 31.29 8.38
C TYR A 2 -3.47 30.20 7.40
N ASN A 3 -2.49 29.50 6.80
CA ASN A 3 -2.77 28.34 5.98
C ASN A 3 -3.10 27.18 6.92
N LYS A 4 -4.38 26.95 7.17
CA LYS A 4 -4.85 25.81 7.96
C LYS A 4 -4.54 24.57 7.14
N SER A 5 -3.51 23.82 7.52
CA SER A 5 -3.20 22.52 6.90
C SER A 5 -4.47 21.66 7.01
N ALA A 6 -5.18 21.50 5.89
CA ALA A 6 -6.37 20.66 5.86
C ALA A 6 -5.92 19.22 6.01
N MET A 7 -6.53 18.49 6.95
CA MET A 7 -6.34 17.06 7.10
C MET A 7 -6.68 16.37 5.78
N THR A 8 -5.77 15.54 5.26
CA THR A 8 -6.02 14.72 4.08
C THR A 8 -5.90 13.24 4.41
N THR A 9 -6.73 12.41 3.78
CA THR A 9 -6.73 10.96 3.98
C THR A 9 -6.29 10.27 2.70
N LEU A 10 -5.27 9.42 2.78
CA LEU A 10 -4.87 8.51 1.71
C LEU A 10 -5.43 7.12 2.00
N SER A 11 -6.23 6.58 1.09
CA SER A 11 -6.73 5.20 1.17
C SER A 11 -6.03 4.34 0.13
N LEU A 12 -5.32 3.30 0.57
CA LEU A 12 -4.63 2.33 -0.27
C LEU A 12 -5.36 1.00 -0.20
N LEU A 13 -5.75 0.45 -1.35
CA LEU A 13 -6.28 -0.90 -1.48
C LEU A 13 -5.28 -1.74 -2.27
N VAL A 14 -4.71 -2.76 -1.63
CA VAL A 14 -3.69 -3.64 -2.21
C VAL A 14 -4.27 -5.03 -2.40
N GLU A 15 -4.08 -5.62 -3.59
CA GLU A 15 -4.37 -7.04 -3.76
C GLU A 15 -3.29 -7.84 -3.00
N GLY A 16 -3.65 -8.51 -1.91
CA GLY A 16 -2.79 -9.32 -1.05
C GLY A 16 -2.90 -10.83 -1.31
N SER A 17 -3.40 -11.25 -2.47
CA SER A 17 -3.60 -12.69 -2.75
C SER A 17 -2.26 -13.39 -2.98
N ALA A 18 -2.01 -14.49 -2.28
CA ALA A 18 -0.77 -15.27 -2.44
C ALA A 18 -0.54 -15.71 -3.89
N CYS A 19 -1.62 -15.93 -4.65
CA CYS A 19 -1.54 -16.29 -6.07
C CYS A 19 -1.07 -15.12 -6.95
N ALA A 20 -1.52 -13.88 -6.69
CA ALA A 20 -1.04 -12.71 -7.44
C ALA A 20 0.44 -12.43 -7.13
N TRP A 21 0.81 -12.46 -5.86
CA TRP A 21 2.19 -12.24 -5.42
C TRP A 21 3.12 -13.37 -5.90
N GLY A 22 2.63 -14.60 -5.90
CA GLY A 22 3.35 -15.75 -6.46
C GLY A 22 3.60 -15.60 -7.97
N ARG A 23 2.60 -15.16 -8.74
CA ARG A 23 2.79 -14.88 -10.19
C ARG A 23 3.79 -13.75 -10.42
N LEU A 24 3.75 -12.69 -9.60
CA LEU A 24 4.70 -11.60 -9.66
C LEU A 24 6.13 -12.09 -9.40
N ALA A 25 6.33 -12.91 -8.37
CA ALA A 25 7.62 -13.50 -8.05
C ALA A 25 8.15 -14.45 -9.12
N ILE A 26 7.27 -15.21 -9.78
CA ILE A 26 7.65 -16.07 -10.92
C ILE A 26 8.12 -15.23 -12.10
N ALA A 27 7.45 -14.11 -12.37
CA ALA A 27 7.75 -13.26 -13.53
C ALA A 27 9.00 -12.37 -13.33
N HIS A 28 9.26 -11.91 -12.11
CA HIS A 28 10.28 -10.87 -11.84
C HIS A 28 11.30 -11.24 -10.75
N GLY A 29 11.14 -12.40 -10.11
CA GLY A 29 11.96 -12.83 -8.98
C GLY A 29 11.33 -12.49 -7.62
N SER A 30 11.71 -13.23 -6.59
CA SER A 30 11.18 -13.06 -5.23
C SER A 30 11.48 -11.70 -4.63
N GLU A 31 12.58 -11.04 -5.02
CA GLU A 31 12.93 -9.71 -4.51
C GLU A 31 11.96 -8.61 -4.93
N THR A 32 11.24 -8.79 -6.05
CA THR A 32 10.24 -7.81 -6.51
C THR A 32 9.11 -7.61 -5.50
N ILE A 33 8.77 -8.64 -4.73
CA ILE A 33 7.82 -8.54 -3.61
C ILE A 33 8.32 -7.50 -2.59
N ASN A 34 9.60 -7.60 -2.22
CA ASN A 34 10.22 -6.68 -1.27
C ASN A 34 10.29 -5.26 -1.85
N ASP A 35 10.59 -5.12 -3.14
CA ASP A 35 10.61 -3.82 -3.83
C ASP A 35 9.24 -3.15 -3.82
N VAL A 36 8.17 -3.88 -4.12
CA VAL A 36 6.80 -3.37 -4.12
C VAL A 36 6.36 -2.94 -2.71
N ILE A 37 6.66 -3.75 -1.69
CA ILE A 37 6.36 -3.40 -0.29
C ILE A 37 7.11 -2.14 0.12
N ARG A 38 8.41 -2.05 -0.20
CA ARG A 38 9.23 -0.86 0.09
C ARG A 38 8.66 0.38 -0.61
N ALA A 39 8.26 0.27 -1.87
CA ALA A 39 7.64 1.36 -2.62
C ALA A 39 6.31 1.83 -1.98
N LEU A 40 5.45 0.89 -1.57
CA LEU A 40 4.18 1.21 -0.89
C LEU A 40 4.42 1.96 0.43
N ILE A 41 5.38 1.50 1.23
CA ILE A 41 5.75 2.14 2.50
C ILE A 41 6.31 3.55 2.25
N SER A 42 7.22 3.71 1.28
CA SER A 42 7.77 5.01 0.91
C SER A 42 6.70 5.98 0.43
N PHE A 43 5.76 5.51 -0.39
CA PHE A 43 4.64 6.32 -0.86
C PHE A 43 3.71 6.76 0.28
N ALA A 44 3.34 5.84 1.16
CA ALA A 44 2.53 6.13 2.35
C ALA A 44 3.23 7.13 3.28
N ASN A 45 4.54 6.97 3.49
CA ASN A 45 5.32 7.87 4.33
C ASN A 45 5.50 9.25 3.71
N ALA A 46 5.61 9.34 2.38
CA ALA A 46 5.62 10.62 1.68
C ALA A 46 4.31 11.40 1.90
N HIS A 47 3.16 10.71 1.91
CA HIS A 47 1.89 11.32 2.28
C HIS A 47 1.86 11.78 3.74
N LEU A 48 2.28 10.93 4.68
CA LEU A 48 2.27 11.26 6.11
C LEU A 48 3.24 12.38 6.46
N SER A 49 4.34 12.54 5.72
CA SER A 49 5.32 13.61 5.98
C SER A 49 4.83 15.00 5.56
N MET A 50 3.83 15.10 4.68
CA MET A 50 3.27 16.38 4.24
C MET A 50 2.51 17.12 5.34
N SER A 51 1.94 16.41 6.31
CA SER A 51 1.26 17.00 7.47
C SER A 51 1.05 15.98 8.59
N ALA A 52 1.27 16.38 9.83
CA ALA A 52 0.98 15.57 11.02
C ALA A 52 -0.51 15.23 11.19
N LEU A 53 -1.40 15.94 10.49
CA LEU A 53 -2.84 15.66 10.48
C LEU A 53 -3.23 14.65 9.41
N ASN A 54 -2.34 14.26 8.50
CA ASN A 54 -2.66 13.32 7.44
C ASN A 54 -2.98 11.94 8.02
N GLN A 55 -3.98 11.30 7.41
CA GLN A 55 -4.40 9.95 7.76
C GLN A 55 -4.07 8.99 6.62
N LEU A 56 -3.73 7.76 6.98
CA LEU A 56 -3.50 6.66 6.07
C LEU A 56 -4.44 5.51 6.42
N LEU A 57 -5.16 5.01 5.42
CA LEU A 57 -5.93 3.78 5.50
C LEU A 57 -5.32 2.78 4.53
N LEU A 58 -4.88 1.62 5.02
CA LEU A 58 -4.32 0.56 4.19
C LEU A 58 -5.19 -0.69 4.32
N PHE A 59 -5.73 -1.13 3.19
CA PHE A 59 -6.57 -2.31 3.05
C PHE A 59 -5.87 -3.33 2.17
N ALA A 60 -5.95 -4.60 2.56
CA ALA A 60 -5.58 -5.71 1.70
C ALA A 60 -6.83 -6.51 1.36
N PHE A 61 -6.97 -6.90 0.10
CA PHE A 61 -7.99 -7.85 -0.33
C PHE A 61 -7.36 -9.06 -1.00
N ALA A 62 -7.94 -10.24 -0.83
CA ALA A 62 -7.51 -11.45 -1.51
C ALA A 62 -8.69 -12.01 -2.30
N ASN A 63 -8.59 -11.99 -3.62
CA ASN A 63 -9.59 -12.61 -4.46
C ASN A 63 -9.45 -14.15 -4.37
N LYS A 64 -10.56 -14.85 -4.13
CA LYS A 64 -10.65 -16.32 -4.00
C LYS A 64 -10.06 -16.95 -2.73
N ILE A 65 -10.42 -16.48 -1.54
CA ILE A 65 -10.44 -17.38 -0.37
C ILE A 65 -11.61 -18.35 -0.58
N LYS A 66 -11.42 -19.39 -1.40
CA LYS A 66 -12.32 -20.53 -1.39
C LYS A 66 -12.20 -21.14 0.01
N LYS A 67 -13.25 -21.03 0.83
CA LYS A 67 -13.37 -21.85 2.04
C LYS A 67 -13.19 -23.31 1.59
N ARG A 68 -12.17 -23.97 2.13
CA ARG A 68 -11.94 -25.39 1.93
C ARG A 68 -13.00 -26.17 2.69
#